data_AF-A0A239AZE6-F1
#
_entry.id   AF-A0A239AZE6-F1
#
_cell.length_a   1.000
_cell.length_b   1.000
_cell.length_c   1.000
_cell.angle_alpha   90.00
_cell.angle_beta   90.00
_cell.angle_gamma   90.00
#
_symmetry.space_group_name_H-M   'P 1'
#
loop_
_entity.id
_entity.type
_entity.pdbx_description
1 polymer ?
#
loop_
_entity_poly.entity_id
_entity_poly.type
_entity_poly.pdbx_seq_one_letter_code
_entity_poly.pdbx_strand_id
1 'polypeptide(L)'
;MTNSDGDRALVTGHLSHQIYVQEGNTKRWVPDLWTMQAEGLSPADLQVLSEDELEALEEKDPIPSQVPPPRLSNGQYIETEVGVYKFEGGELVRILDPRSSNISEEARAAAIFLPESVVRGFPVTGRLT
;
A
#
# COMPACT_ATOMS: atom_id res chain seq x y z
N MET A 1 7.27 25.75 -22.01
CA MET A 1 6.33 24.67 -22.35
C MET A 1 5.49 24.45 -21.11
N THR A 2 4.29 25.02 -21.07
CA THR A 2 3.36 24.90 -19.95
C THR A 2 2.56 23.62 -20.16
N ASN A 3 2.89 22.55 -19.43
CA ASN A 3 2.05 21.37 -19.40
C ASN A 3 0.74 21.77 -18.72
N SER A 4 -0.32 21.91 -19.51
CA SER A 4 -1.70 21.87 -19.04
C SER A 4 -2.03 20.41 -18.70
N ASP A 5 -1.38 19.89 -17.67
CA ASP A 5 -1.77 18.66 -16.98
C ASP A 5 -2.88 19.09 -16.01
N GLY A 6 -4.11 18.64 -16.24
CA GLY A 6 -5.25 19.08 -15.45
C GLY A 6 -5.09 18.69 -13.98
N ASP A 7 -4.84 19.67 -13.11
CA ASP A 7 -5.08 19.68 -11.65
C ASP A 7 -5.03 18.31 -10.95
N ARG A 8 -3.92 17.58 -11.10
CA ARG A 8 -3.65 16.40 -10.27
C ARG A 8 -3.09 16.89 -8.94
N ALA A 9 -3.81 16.70 -7.85
CA ALA A 9 -3.36 17.06 -6.52
C ALA A 9 -3.25 15.81 -5.64
N LEU A 10 -2.22 15.75 -4.79
CA LEU A 10 -2.09 14.68 -3.80
C LEU A 10 -2.85 15.10 -2.55
N VAL A 11 -3.82 14.29 -2.11
CA VAL A 11 -4.68 14.63 -0.97
C VAL A 11 -4.76 13.48 0.04
N THR A 12 -4.95 13.81 1.32
CA THR A 12 -5.23 12.86 2.40
C THR A 12 -6.27 13.45 3.35
N GLY A 13 -6.97 12.58 4.08
CA GLY A 13 -7.82 13.00 5.20
C GLY A 13 -7.00 13.29 6.45
N HIS A 14 -7.60 14.00 7.40
CA HIS A 14 -7.06 14.22 8.74
C HIS A 14 -7.02 12.93 9.57
N LEU A 15 -7.98 12.04 9.35
CA LEU A 15 -8.15 10.76 10.02
C LEU A 15 -7.79 9.57 9.12
N SER A 16 -7.78 9.79 7.80
CA SER A 16 -7.37 8.78 6.84
C SER A 16 -5.86 8.62 6.79
N HIS A 17 -5.40 7.36 6.76
CA HIS A 17 -4.01 7.02 6.49
C HIS A 17 -3.75 6.77 4.99
N GLN A 18 -4.77 6.96 4.15
CA GLN A 18 -4.69 6.72 2.72
C GLN A 18 -4.42 8.01 1.97
N ILE A 19 -3.48 7.92 1.03
CA ILE A 19 -3.14 9.00 0.11
C ILE A 19 -3.91 8.79 -1.20
N TYR A 20 -4.45 9.87 -1.74
CA TYR A 20 -5.23 9.87 -2.98
C TYR A 20 -4.64 10.85 -3.98
N VAL A 21 -4.80 10.54 -5.26
CA VAL A 21 -4.71 11.54 -6.33
C VAL A 21 -6.11 12.06 -6.59
N GLN A 22 -6.28 13.36 -6.43
CA GLN A 22 -7.47 14.08 -6.86
C GLN A 22 -7.31 14.50 -8.31
N GLU A 23 -8.33 14.21 -9.11
CA GLU A 23 -8.46 14.65 -10.51
C GLU A 23 -9.87 15.23 -10.69
N GLY A 24 -9.98 16.56 -10.67
CA GLY A 24 -11.27 17.24 -10.64
C GLY A 24 -12.07 16.92 -9.38
N ASN A 25 -13.29 16.37 -9.53
CA ASN A 25 -14.15 15.95 -8.41
C ASN A 25 -14.04 14.45 -8.09
N THR A 26 -12.96 13.80 -8.53
CA THR A 26 -12.72 12.38 -8.28
C THR A 26 -11.44 12.17 -7.47
N LYS A 27 -11.38 11.08 -6.72
CA LYS A 27 -10.19 10.63 -5.99
C LYS A 27 -9.84 9.19 -6.34
N ARG A 28 -8.56 8.89 -6.46
CA ARG A 28 -8.02 7.54 -6.70
C ARG A 28 -6.99 7.20 -5.64
N TRP A 29 -7.17 6.07 -4.97
CA TRP A 29 -6.22 5.62 -3.95
C TRP A 29 -4.85 5.32 -4.58
N VAL A 30 -3.79 5.83 -3.95
CA VAL A 30 -2.39 5.52 -4.26
C VAL A 30 -1.92 4.42 -3.32
N PRO A 31 -1.65 3.22 -3.84
CA PRO A 31 -1.49 2.04 -3.00
C PRO A 31 -0.11 1.94 -2.30
N ASP A 32 0.90 2.64 -2.83
CA ASP A 32 2.25 2.64 -2.28
C ASP A 32 3.08 3.83 -2.76
N LEU A 33 4.17 4.11 -2.04
CA LEU A 33 5.08 5.22 -2.33
C LEU A 33 5.79 5.07 -3.69
N TRP A 34 6.04 3.84 -4.14
CA TRP A 34 6.69 3.58 -5.42
C TRP A 34 5.79 4.00 -6.59
N THR A 35 4.52 3.65 -6.51
CA THR A 35 3.47 4.04 -7.47
C THR A 35 3.33 5.55 -7.48
N MET A 36 3.35 6.19 -6.31
CA MET A 36 3.33 7.65 -6.21
C MET A 36 4.51 8.30 -6.95
N GLN A 37 5.73 7.81 -6.73
CA GLN A 37 6.93 8.29 -7.42
C GLN A 37 6.88 8.03 -8.93
N ALA A 38 6.37 6.86 -9.34
CA ALA A 38 6.22 6.49 -10.75
C ALA A 38 5.20 7.36 -11.49
N GLU A 39 4.15 7.82 -10.78
CA GLU A 39 3.19 8.81 -11.27
C GLU A 39 3.75 10.25 -11.26
N GLY A 40 4.99 10.46 -10.82
CA GLY A 40 5.63 11.78 -10.75
C GLY A 40 5.12 12.65 -9.60
N LEU A 41 4.45 12.05 -8.62
CA LEU A 41 3.85 12.75 -7.48
C LEU A 41 4.84 12.83 -6.32
N SER A 42 4.90 13.99 -5.68
CA SER A 42 5.75 14.21 -4.51
C SER A 42 4.93 14.18 -3.23
N PRO A 43 5.38 13.48 -2.17
CA PRO A 43 4.72 13.58 -0.86
C PRO A 43 4.84 14.98 -0.26
N ALA A 44 5.76 15.81 -0.76
CA ALA A 44 5.87 17.21 -0.35
C ALA A 44 4.68 18.05 -0.83
N ASP A 45 3.96 17.61 -1.86
CA ASP A 45 2.78 18.28 -2.41
C ASP A 45 1.47 17.75 -1.79
N LEU A 46 1.57 16.92 -0.74
CA LEU A 46 0.42 16.34 -0.04
C LEU A 46 -0.38 17.43 0.68
N GLN A 47 -1.62 17.59 0.25
CA GLN A 47 -2.60 18.46 0.88
C GLN A 47 -3.48 17.65 1.84
N VAL A 48 -3.75 18.22 3.00
CA VAL A 48 -4.65 17.60 3.97
C VAL A 48 -6.02 18.26 3.83
N LEU A 49 -7.02 17.46 3.49
CA LEU A 49 -8.42 17.88 3.41
C LEU A 49 -9.14 17.51 4.70
N SER A 50 -10.24 18.21 5.01
CA SER A 50 -11.19 17.71 5.99
C SER A 50 -11.85 16.41 5.51
N GLU A 51 -12.38 15.62 6.44
CA GLU A 51 -13.07 14.37 6.07
C GLU A 51 -14.28 14.64 5.16
N ASP A 52 -15.05 15.69 5.44
CA ASP A 52 -16.20 16.08 4.61
C ASP A 52 -15.78 16.43 3.17
N GLU A 53 -14.67 17.15 3.01
CA GLU A 53 -14.12 17.49 1.69
C GLU A 53 -13.60 16.25 0.94
N LEU A 54 -12.91 15.35 1.65
CA LEU A 54 -12.40 14.13 1.07
C LEU A 54 -13.53 13.18 0.67
N GLU A 55 -14.56 13.03 1.49
CA GLU A 55 -15.74 12.21 1.23
C GLU A 55 -16.59 12.76 0.07
N ALA A 56 -16.62 14.09 -0.12
CA ALA A 56 -17.31 14.72 -1.24
C ALA A 56 -16.72 14.37 -2.62
N LEU A 57 -15.46 13.93 -2.68
CA LEU A 57 -14.83 13.47 -3.92
C LEU A 57 -15.34 12.07 -4.30
N GLU A 58 -15.71 11.89 -5.57
CA GLU A 58 -16.12 10.57 -6.08
C GLU A 58 -14.91 9.62 -6.10
N GLU A 59 -15.00 8.49 -5.39
CA GLU A 59 -13.94 7.49 -5.38
C GLU A 59 -13.97 6.65 -6.66
N LYS A 60 -12.82 6.55 -7.32
CA LYS A 60 -12.59 5.73 -8.52
C LYS A 60 -11.63 4.60 -8.21
N ASP A 61 -11.48 3.68 -9.17
CA ASP A 61 -10.56 2.54 -9.04
C ASP A 61 -9.16 3.01 -8.64
N PRO A 62 -8.48 2.29 -7.72
CA PRO A 62 -7.13 2.61 -7.30
C PRO A 62 -6.16 2.71 -8.48
N ILE A 63 -5.06 3.45 -8.29
CA ILE A 63 -3.95 3.40 -9.24
C ILE A 63 -3.33 2.00 -9.13
N PRO A 64 -3.15 1.25 -10.24
CA PRO A 64 -2.49 -0.04 -10.21
C PRO A 64 -1.08 0.10 -9.62
N SER A 65 -0.70 -0.79 -8.70
CA SER A 65 0.64 -0.77 -8.14
C SER A 65 1.69 -0.94 -9.23
N GLN A 66 2.70 -0.09 -9.21
CA GLN A 66 3.85 -0.16 -10.12
C GLN A 66 5.09 -0.79 -9.45
N VAL A 67 4.95 -1.30 -8.23
CA VAL A 67 6.05 -2.00 -7.56
C VAL A 67 6.38 -3.26 -8.36
N PRO A 68 7.65 -3.49 -8.73
CA PRO A 68 8.02 -4.70 -9.44
C PRO A 68 7.74 -5.95 -8.59
N PRO A 69 7.35 -7.08 -9.20
CA PRO A 69 7.11 -8.32 -8.47
C PRO A 69 8.34 -8.70 -7.63
N PRO A 70 8.18 -8.97 -6.32
CA PRO A 70 9.30 -9.35 -5.49
C PRO A 70 9.80 -10.73 -5.89
N ARG A 71 11.13 -10.90 -5.88
CA ARG A 71 11.75 -12.22 -6.09
C ARG A 71 11.74 -12.97 -4.76
N LEU A 72 10.68 -13.73 -4.54
CA LEU A 72 10.48 -14.48 -3.31
C LEU A 72 11.02 -15.90 -3.41
N SER A 73 11.61 -16.39 -2.31
CA SER A 73 12.04 -17.78 -2.15
C SER A 73 11.14 -18.50 -1.16
N ASN A 74 10.90 -19.79 -1.38
CA ASN A 74 10.16 -20.61 -0.41
C ASN A 74 10.84 -20.53 0.97
N GLY A 75 10.04 -20.33 2.01
CA GLY A 75 10.55 -20.16 3.37
C GLY A 75 10.82 -18.72 3.78
N GLN A 76 10.77 -17.76 2.84
CA GLN A 76 11.05 -16.36 3.12
C GLN A 76 9.94 -15.72 3.97
N TYR A 77 10.36 -14.98 4.99
CA TYR A 77 9.47 -14.18 5.83
C TYR A 77 9.24 -12.81 5.20
N ILE A 78 7.99 -12.35 5.25
CA ILE A 78 7.54 -11.08 4.67
C ILE A 78 6.77 -10.34 5.73
N GLU A 79 7.19 -9.13 6.06
CA GLU A 79 6.49 -8.21 6.95
C GLU A 79 5.74 -7.16 6.14
N THR A 80 4.53 -6.83 6.57
CA THR A 80 3.65 -5.82 5.94
C THR A 80 3.01 -4.97 7.03
N GLU A 81 2.29 -3.92 6.65
CA GLU A 81 1.51 -3.10 7.60
C GLU A 81 0.41 -3.92 8.34
N VAL A 82 -0.01 -5.06 7.77
CA VAL A 82 -1.13 -5.88 8.26
C VAL A 82 -0.70 -7.23 8.86
N GLY A 83 0.59 -7.57 8.82
CA GLY A 83 1.14 -8.74 9.50
C GLY A 83 2.39 -9.35 8.89
N VAL A 84 2.74 -10.54 9.39
CA VAL A 84 3.88 -11.32 8.90
C VAL A 84 3.41 -12.59 8.21
N TYR A 85 3.99 -12.83 7.04
CA TYR A 85 3.67 -13.93 6.15
C TYR A 85 4.93 -14.76 5.88
N LYS A 86 4.71 -16.03 5.55
CA LYS A 86 5.73 -16.91 4.98
C LYS A 86 5.38 -17.16 3.53
N PHE A 87 6.33 -17.00 2.62
CA PHE A 87 6.12 -17.41 1.24
C PHE A 87 6.37 -18.91 1.11
N GLU A 88 5.34 -19.67 0.74
CA GLU A 88 5.42 -21.12 0.54
C GLU A 88 4.65 -21.53 -0.72
N GLY A 89 5.34 -22.15 -1.67
CA GLY A 89 4.71 -22.78 -2.84
C GLY A 89 4.04 -21.80 -3.81
N GLY A 90 4.40 -20.51 -3.78
CA GLY A 90 3.73 -19.48 -4.57
C GLY A 90 2.67 -18.68 -3.80
N GLU A 91 2.40 -19.05 -2.55
CA GLU A 91 1.37 -18.42 -1.71
C GLU A 91 1.99 -17.73 -0.49
N LEU A 92 1.28 -16.74 0.04
CA LEU A 92 1.57 -16.14 1.32
C LEU A 92 0.75 -16.82 2.41
N VAL A 93 1.44 -17.56 3.27
CA VAL A 93 0.85 -18.15 4.46
C VAL A 93 0.94 -17.14 5.60
N ARG A 94 -0.20 -16.62 6.07
CA ARG A 94 -0.21 -15.67 7.20
C ARG A 94 0.27 -16.40 8.45
N ILE A 95 1.39 -15.95 9.03
CA ILE A 95 1.97 -16.58 10.22
C ILE A 95 1.32 -16.01 11.48
N LEU A 96 1.22 -14.68 11.59
CA LEU A 96 0.72 -14.01 12.79
C LEU A 96 0.12 -12.62 12.50
N ASP A 97 -0.76 -12.18 13.40
CA ASP A 97 -1.19 -10.78 13.52
C ASP A 97 -0.02 -9.91 14.01
N PRO A 98 0.22 -8.71 13.43
CA PRO A 98 1.38 -7.86 13.76
C PRO A 98 1.40 -7.40 15.23
N ARG A 99 0.30 -7.57 15.97
CA ARG A 99 0.21 -7.27 17.41
C ARG A 99 0.58 -8.46 18.31
N SER A 100 0.86 -9.64 17.75
CA SER A 100 1.20 -10.83 18.53
C SER A 100 2.70 -10.91 18.77
N SER A 101 3.13 -10.95 20.04
CA SER A 101 4.53 -10.93 20.49
C SER A 101 5.31 -12.24 20.26
N ASN A 102 4.79 -13.18 19.47
CA ASN A 102 5.33 -14.53 19.32
C ASN A 102 6.20 -14.75 18.06
N ILE A 103 6.61 -13.68 17.36
CA ILE A 103 7.58 -13.83 16.27
C ILE A 103 8.97 -14.04 16.87
N SER A 104 9.68 -15.09 16.46
CA SER A 104 11.09 -15.26 16.84
C SER A 104 11.92 -14.11 16.28
N GLU A 105 12.89 -13.59 17.04
CA GLU A 105 13.78 -12.53 16.55
C GLU A 105 14.47 -12.91 15.24
N GLU A 106 14.75 -14.19 15.04
CA GLU A 106 15.31 -14.74 13.81
C GLU A 106 14.37 -14.56 12.61
N ALA A 107 13.07 -14.84 12.76
CA ALA A 107 12.09 -14.64 11.70
C ALA A 107 11.90 -13.15 11.38
N ARG A 108 11.99 -12.28 12.39
CA ARG A 108 11.96 -10.83 12.23
C ARG A 108 13.21 -10.29 11.51
N ALA A 109 14.39 -10.78 11.89
CA ALA A 109 15.65 -10.39 11.27
C ALA A 109 15.78 -10.88 9.81
N ALA A 110 15.11 -11.99 9.48
CA ALA A 110 15.08 -12.53 8.12
C ALA A 110 13.92 -11.98 7.27
N ALA A 111 12.99 -11.22 7.85
CA ALA A 111 11.85 -10.70 7.14
C ALA A 111 12.26 -9.55 6.20
N ILE A 112 11.71 -9.57 4.99
CA ILE A 112 11.71 -8.40 4.11
C ILE A 112 10.39 -7.65 4.27
N PHE A 113 10.44 -6.33 4.25
CA PHE A 113 9.23 -5.52 4.21
C PHE A 113 8.70 -5.47 2.78
N LEU A 114 7.42 -5.82 2.60
CA LEU A 114 6.69 -5.59 1.36
C LEU A 114 5.44 -4.75 1.64
N PRO A 115 5.15 -3.72 0.81
CA PRO A 115 3.93 -2.95 0.95
C PRO A 115 2.71 -3.84 0.69
N GLU A 116 1.58 -3.53 1.34
CA GLU A 116 0.35 -4.32 1.19
C GLU A 116 -0.09 -4.45 -0.27
N SER A 117 0.15 -3.43 -1.09
CA SER A 117 -0.16 -3.40 -2.53
C SER A 117 0.46 -4.56 -3.31
N VAL A 118 1.69 -4.94 -2.98
CA VAL A 118 2.42 -6.07 -3.56
C VAL A 118 1.85 -7.39 -3.05
N VAL A 119 1.57 -7.45 -1.76
CA VAL A 119 1.07 -8.63 -1.05
C VAL A 119 -0.30 -9.05 -1.56
N ARG A 120 -1.17 -8.08 -1.90
CA ARG A 120 -2.48 -8.32 -2.54
C ARG A 120 -2.39 -9.04 -3.88
N GLY A 121 -1.22 -9.01 -4.54
CA GLY A 121 -0.96 -9.75 -5.78
C GLY A 121 -0.73 -11.25 -5.59
N PHE A 122 -0.58 -11.73 -4.34
CA PHE A 122 -0.35 -13.14 -4.04
C PHE A 122 -1.62 -13.82 -3.49
N PRO A 123 -1.81 -15.12 -3.75
CA PRO A 123 -2.79 -15.90 -3.01
C PRO A 123 -2.40 -15.90 -1.53
N VAL A 124 -3.33 -15.55 -0.64
CA VAL A 124 -3.10 -15.56 0.81
C VAL A 124 -3.90 -16.70 1.44
N THR A 125 -3.20 -17.57 2.17
CA THR A 125 -3.78 -18.74 2.82
C THR A 125 -3.57 -18.64 4.33
N GLY A 126 -4.64 -18.69 5.12
CA GLY A 126 -4.58 -18.59 6.59
C GLY A 126 -5.89 -18.06 7.18
N ARG A 127 -6.44 -18.76 8.19
CA ARG A 127 -7.68 -18.37 8.87
C ARG A 127 -7.46 -17.17 9.79
N LEU A 128 -8.43 -16.24 9.80
CA LEU A 128 -8.75 -15.46 10.99
C LEU A 128 -9.34 -16.44 12.02
N THR A 129 -8.53 -16.90 12.97
CA THR A 129 -9.03 -17.51 14.21
C THR A 129 -8.90 -16.52 15.34
#